data_AF-A0A913XQQ7-F1
#
_entry.id   AF-A0A913XQQ7-F1
#
_cell.length_a   1.000
_cell.length_b   1.000
_cell.length_c   1.000
_cell.angle_alpha   90.00
_cell.angle_beta   90.00
_cell.angle_gamma   90.00
#
_symmetry.space_group_name_H-M   'P 1'
#
loop_
_entity.id
_entity.type
_entity.pdbx_description
1 polymer ?
#
loop_
_entity_poly.entity_id
_entity_poly.type
_entity_poly.pdbx_seq_one_letter_code
_entity_poly.pdbx_strand_id
1 'polypeptide(L)'
;MVRSLGYSFDYFIDSSKQLATKRIGHKKFWNVVGHVIGSWMAAWSVLFLGSKCLPFYFELMLITIKLLICIIQEPPAGFAYSLLYCLLGYHAVLVQHGSTVFQGLLILSLGFGFNLIGHLIFEDVQSLERYKKGDDPLFQLCDFINEIFFQEFHFSLLFILRMGLLPVLEWRSDVDLRKALDKITLIRKGHRGP
;
A
#
# COMPACT_ATOMS: atom_id res chain seq x y z
N MET A 1 -26.75 2.13 8.32
CA MET A 1 -25.92 1.58 9.42
C MET A 1 -24.53 1.33 8.88
N VAL A 2 -23.49 1.89 9.49
CA VAL A 2 -22.17 2.03 8.87
C VAL A 2 -21.39 0.71 8.94
N ARG A 3 -20.92 0.21 7.78
CA ARG A 3 -20.19 -1.05 7.62
C ARG A 3 -18.70 -0.81 7.85
N SER A 4 -18.29 -0.58 9.09
CA SER A 4 -16.91 -0.17 9.42
C SER A 4 -16.16 -1.19 10.26
N LEU A 5 -14.85 -1.35 10.01
CA LEU A 5 -13.94 -2.07 10.90
C LEU A 5 -13.58 -1.26 12.16
N GLY A 6 -13.83 0.05 12.15
CA GLY A 6 -13.61 0.94 13.29
C GLY A 6 -12.14 1.17 13.59
N TYR A 7 -11.29 1.21 12.56
CA TYR A 7 -9.89 1.63 12.72
C TYR A 7 -9.81 3.15 12.95
N SER A 8 -8.78 3.57 13.69
CA SER A 8 -8.48 4.97 13.98
C SER A 8 -7.09 5.35 13.48
N PHE A 9 -6.56 6.50 13.88
CA PHE A 9 -5.26 7.00 13.39
C PHE A 9 -4.08 6.07 13.66
N ASP A 10 -4.19 5.20 14.66
CA ASP A 10 -3.20 4.17 14.97
C ASP A 10 -2.94 3.24 13.77
N TYR A 11 -3.93 3.02 12.90
CA TYR A 11 -3.76 2.28 11.65
C TYR A 11 -2.67 2.84 10.74
N PHE A 12 -2.40 4.15 10.75
CA PHE A 12 -1.45 4.77 9.82
C PHE A 12 0.00 4.37 10.10
N ILE A 13 0.32 4.01 11.34
CA ILE A 13 1.67 3.59 11.76
C ILE A 13 1.75 2.11 12.12
N ASP A 14 0.63 1.38 12.04
CA ASP A 14 0.53 -0.03 12.41
C ASP A 14 0.57 -0.93 11.15
N SER A 15 1.77 -1.36 10.82
CA SER A 15 2.07 -2.28 9.71
C SER A 15 1.29 -3.60 9.79
N SER A 16 1.02 -4.10 11.00
CA SER A 16 0.30 -5.36 11.23
C SER A 16 -1.15 -5.24 10.78
N LYS A 17 -1.81 -4.15 11.20
CA LYS A 17 -3.19 -3.84 10.76
C LYS A 17 -3.28 -3.57 9.27
N GLN A 18 -2.32 -2.83 8.71
CA GLN A 18 -2.25 -2.54 7.27
C GLN A 18 -2.03 -3.81 6.44
N LEU A 19 -1.18 -4.72 6.91
CA LEU A 19 -0.99 -6.01 6.25
C LEU A 19 -2.20 -6.91 6.40
N ALA A 20 -2.85 -6.92 7.56
CA ALA A 20 -4.07 -7.71 7.78
C ALA A 20 -5.18 -7.29 6.80
N THR A 21 -5.42 -5.99 6.60
CA THR A 21 -6.40 -5.49 5.63
C THR A 21 -6.02 -5.85 4.19
N LYS A 22 -4.74 -5.69 3.81
CA LYS A 22 -4.26 -6.11 2.48
C LYS A 22 -4.37 -7.61 2.25
N ARG A 23 -4.10 -8.45 3.25
CA ARG A 23 -4.23 -9.92 3.15
C ARG A 23 -5.66 -10.37 2.87
N ILE A 24 -6.65 -9.63 3.35
CA ILE A 24 -8.05 -9.92 3.04
C ILE A 24 -8.37 -9.58 1.58
N GLY A 25 -7.86 -8.46 1.06
CA GLY A 25 -8.11 -7.99 -0.32
C GLY A 25 -7.23 -8.67 -1.39
N HIS A 26 -6.08 -9.22 -1.00
CA HIS A 26 -5.07 -9.79 -1.88
C HIS A 26 -4.64 -11.17 -1.38
N LYS A 27 -5.46 -12.17 -1.72
CA LYS A 27 -5.30 -13.54 -1.24
C LYS A 27 -4.31 -14.32 -2.08
N LYS A 28 -4.30 -14.13 -3.40
CA LYS A 28 -3.46 -14.89 -4.32
C LYS A 28 -2.05 -14.30 -4.41
N PHE A 29 -1.05 -15.17 -4.41
CA PHE A 29 0.36 -14.77 -4.52
C PHE A 29 0.64 -13.95 -5.79
N TRP A 30 0.14 -14.40 -6.95
CA TRP A 30 0.37 -13.70 -8.22
C TRP A 30 -0.31 -12.33 -8.31
N ASN A 31 -1.42 -12.13 -7.59
CA ASN A 31 -2.03 -10.82 -7.43
C ASN A 31 -1.07 -9.88 -6.67
N VAL A 32 -0.47 -10.37 -5.58
CA VAL A 32 0.52 -9.61 -4.80
C VAL A 32 1.74 -9.27 -5.66
N VAL A 33 2.24 -10.21 -6.48
CA VAL A 33 3.35 -9.94 -7.42
C VAL A 33 2.99 -8.82 -8.40
N GLY A 34 1.82 -8.89 -9.02
CA GLY A 34 1.33 -7.83 -9.93
C GLY A 34 1.27 -6.47 -9.24
N HIS A 35 0.78 -6.44 -7.99
CA HIS A 35 0.75 -5.21 -7.21
C HIS A 35 2.13 -4.68 -6.81
N VAL A 36 3.10 -5.55 -6.50
CA VAL A 36 4.49 -5.12 -6.26
C VAL A 36 5.01 -4.44 -7.53
N ILE A 37 4.95 -5.10 -8.69
CA ILE A 37 5.46 -4.54 -9.95
C ILE A 37 4.75 -3.21 -10.27
N GLY A 38 3.42 -3.19 -10.25
CA GLY A 38 2.62 -2.01 -10.58
C GLY A 38 2.86 -0.83 -9.64
N SER A 39 2.99 -1.09 -8.34
CA SER A 39 3.23 -0.04 -7.34
C SER A 39 4.65 0.54 -7.42
N TRP A 40 5.68 -0.27 -7.69
CA TRP A 40 7.04 0.25 -7.91
C TRP A 40 7.15 1.07 -9.21
N MET A 41 6.43 0.68 -10.27
CA MET A 41 6.31 1.50 -11.48
C MET A 41 5.62 2.85 -11.19
N ALA A 42 4.52 2.82 -10.43
CA ALA A 42 3.82 4.03 -10.02
C ALA A 42 4.72 4.93 -9.15
N ALA A 43 5.46 4.36 -8.19
CA ALA A 43 6.40 5.09 -7.35
C ALA A 43 7.49 5.81 -8.19
N TRP A 44 8.05 5.12 -9.19
CA TRP A 44 9.00 5.73 -10.12
C TRP A 44 8.37 6.91 -10.86
N SER A 45 7.17 6.72 -11.41
CA SER A 45 6.46 7.78 -12.15
C SER A 45 6.12 8.97 -11.26
N VAL A 46 5.70 8.74 -10.01
CA VAL A 46 5.37 9.80 -9.06
C VAL A 46 6.60 10.62 -8.71
N LEU A 47 7.76 9.99 -8.49
CA LEU A 47 9.03 10.69 -8.27
C LEU A 47 9.45 11.46 -9.53
N PHE A 48 9.43 10.82 -10.69
CA PHE A 48 9.81 11.48 -11.94
C PHE A 48 8.93 12.70 -12.24
N LEU A 49 7.60 12.56 -12.16
CA LEU A 49 6.67 13.66 -12.38
C LEU A 49 6.78 14.73 -11.29
N GLY A 50 6.98 14.31 -10.03
CA GLY A 50 7.28 15.18 -8.89
C GLY A 50 8.43 16.13 -9.21
N SER A 51 9.55 15.61 -9.71
CA SER A 51 10.72 16.41 -10.08
C SER A 51 10.48 17.45 -11.19
N LYS A 52 9.43 17.27 -11.99
CA LYS A 52 9.03 18.21 -13.05
C LYS A 52 8.06 19.27 -12.56
N CYS A 53 7.31 18.99 -11.49
CA CYS A 53 6.21 19.83 -11.03
C CYS A 53 6.47 20.50 -9.68
N LEU A 54 7.38 19.98 -8.87
CA LEU A 54 7.65 20.41 -7.50
C LEU A 54 9.04 21.01 -7.38
N PRO A 55 9.23 21.99 -6.47
CA PRO A 55 10.57 22.42 -6.09
C PRO A 55 11.37 21.27 -5.48
N PHE A 56 12.64 21.16 -5.85
CA PHE A 56 13.53 20.06 -5.41
C PHE A 56 13.50 19.82 -3.89
N TYR A 57 13.61 20.88 -3.08
CA TYR A 57 13.61 20.74 -1.61
C TYR A 57 12.28 20.25 -1.06
N PHE A 58 11.16 20.61 -1.70
CA PHE A 58 9.85 20.13 -1.29
C PHE A 58 9.70 18.63 -1.60
N GLU A 59 10.14 18.20 -2.79
CA GLU A 59 10.17 16.78 -3.14
C GLU A 59 11.08 15.98 -2.19
N LEU A 60 12.29 16.49 -1.90
CA LEU A 60 13.21 15.85 -0.97
C LEU A 60 12.61 15.72 0.45
N MET A 61 11.89 16.75 0.91
CA MET A 61 11.16 16.70 2.18
C MET A 61 10.09 15.61 2.17
N LEU A 62 9.28 15.49 1.11
CA LEU A 62 8.24 14.46 0.99
C LEU A 62 8.84 13.04 0.98
N ILE A 63 9.95 12.85 0.24
CA ILE A 63 10.69 11.59 0.24
C ILE A 63 11.16 11.28 1.67
N THR A 64 11.79 12.23 2.34
CA THR A 64 12.31 12.03 3.71
C THR A 64 11.20 11.65 4.69
N ILE A 65 10.06 12.36 4.66
CA ILE A 65 8.89 12.05 5.50
C ILE A 65 8.40 10.62 5.24
N LYS A 66 8.28 10.23 3.97
CA LYS A 66 7.86 8.89 3.58
C LYS A 66 8.81 7.81 4.11
N LEU A 67 10.13 8.00 3.96
CA LEU A 67 11.13 7.07 4.48
C LEU A 67 11.05 6.92 6.00
N LEU A 68 10.92 8.04 6.72
CA LEU A 68 10.76 8.03 8.18
C LEU A 68 9.50 7.27 8.61
N ILE A 69 8.38 7.47 7.92
CA ILE A 69 7.14 6.74 8.20
C ILE A 69 7.32 5.25 7.98
N CYS A 70 7.94 4.81 6.88
CA CYS A 70 8.21 3.39 6.63
C CYS A 70 9.11 2.75 7.71
N ILE A 71 10.15 3.49 8.16
CA ILE A 71 11.03 3.04 9.25
C ILE A 71 10.28 2.95 10.57
N ILE A 72 9.39 3.90 10.88
CA ILE A 72 8.55 3.85 12.08
C ILE A 72 7.58 2.66 12.02
N GLN A 73 6.99 2.39 10.85
CA GLN A 73 6.04 1.29 10.66
C GLN A 73 6.70 -0.08 10.87
N GLU A 74 7.85 -0.34 10.24
CA GLU A 74 8.62 -1.58 10.41
C GLU A 74 10.12 -1.30 10.28
N PRO A 75 10.90 -1.13 11.37
CA PRO A 75 12.27 -0.61 11.28
C PRO A 75 13.22 -1.37 10.35
N PRO A 76 13.33 -2.72 10.40
CA PRO A 76 14.26 -3.45 9.53
C PRO A 76 13.85 -3.38 8.06
N ALA A 77 12.55 -3.58 7.77
CA ALA A 77 12.03 -3.57 6.41
C ALA A 77 11.94 -2.16 5.83
N GLY A 78 11.60 -1.17 6.65
CA GLY A 78 11.57 0.25 6.32
C GLY A 78 12.96 0.78 6.00
N PHE A 79 14.00 0.34 6.71
CA PHE A 79 15.38 0.66 6.37
C PHE A 79 15.79 0.08 5.01
N ALA A 80 15.53 -1.22 4.78
CA ALA A 80 15.83 -1.86 3.49
C ALA A 80 15.06 -1.21 2.32
N TYR A 81 13.78 -0.91 2.54
CA TYR A 81 12.95 -0.17 1.62
C TYR A 81 13.53 1.22 1.31
N SER A 82 14.04 1.93 2.32
CA SER A 82 14.61 3.26 2.15
C SER A 82 15.81 3.25 1.20
N LEU A 83 16.67 2.23 1.28
CA LEU A 83 17.78 2.06 0.34
C LEU A 83 17.29 1.90 -1.10
N LEU A 84 16.32 1.02 -1.33
CA LEU A 84 15.75 0.78 -2.66
C LEU A 84 15.02 2.01 -3.20
N TYR A 85 14.25 2.71 -2.36
CA TYR A 85 13.50 3.89 -2.75
C TYR A 85 14.42 5.08 -3.07
N CYS A 86 15.52 5.24 -2.33
CA CYS A 86 16.57 6.21 -2.66
C CYS A 86 17.23 5.92 -4.02
N LEU A 87 17.52 4.66 -4.32
CA LEU A 87 18.05 4.27 -5.65
C LEU A 87 17.04 4.59 -6.76
N LEU A 88 15.76 4.30 -6.53
CA LEU A 88 14.69 4.64 -7.46
C LEU A 88 14.59 6.15 -7.68
N GLY A 89 14.64 6.93 -6.59
CA GLY A 89 14.61 8.40 -6.62
C GLY A 89 15.82 8.99 -7.32
N TYR A 90 17.02 8.48 -7.07
CA TYR A 90 18.23 8.88 -7.81
C TYR A 90 18.04 8.68 -9.32
N HIS A 91 17.53 7.51 -9.73
CA HIS A 91 17.30 7.22 -11.13
C HIS A 91 16.18 8.09 -11.75
N ALA A 92 15.07 8.26 -11.04
CA ALA A 92 13.91 9.03 -11.48
C ALA A 92 14.19 10.54 -11.58
N VAL A 93 14.91 11.11 -10.61
CA VAL A 93 15.08 12.55 -10.46
C VAL A 93 16.37 13.05 -11.11
N LEU A 94 17.48 12.29 -10.99
CA LEU A 94 18.82 12.79 -11.32
C LEU A 94 19.48 12.13 -12.54
N VAL A 95 19.06 10.94 -12.96
CA VAL A 95 19.70 10.24 -14.09
C VAL A 95 18.92 10.42 -15.39
N GLN A 96 17.59 10.33 -15.35
CA GLN A 96 16.75 10.36 -16.55
C GLN A 96 16.44 11.78 -17.06
N HIS A 97 17.47 12.51 -17.49
CA HIS A 97 17.31 13.85 -18.07
C HIS A 97 16.60 13.86 -19.44
N GLY A 98 16.68 12.76 -20.20
CA GLY A 98 16.05 12.63 -21.52
C GLY A 98 14.60 12.16 -21.51
N SER A 99 14.05 11.79 -20.35
CA SER A 99 12.69 11.27 -20.25
C SER A 99 11.65 12.39 -20.26
N THR A 100 10.49 12.12 -20.84
CA THR A 100 9.40 13.11 -21.00
C THR A 100 8.28 12.90 -20.00
N VAL A 101 7.52 13.97 -19.72
CA VAL A 101 6.29 13.90 -18.90
C VAL A 101 5.33 12.83 -19.45
N PHE A 102 5.22 12.70 -20.78
CA PHE A 102 4.41 11.67 -21.43
C PHE A 102 4.86 10.25 -21.08
N GLN A 103 6.17 9.96 -21.07
CA GLN A 103 6.68 8.67 -20.63
C GLN A 103 6.37 8.39 -19.16
N GLY A 104 6.47 9.41 -18.29
CA GLY A 104 6.08 9.32 -16.89
C GLY A 104 4.61 8.93 -16.72
N LEU A 105 3.71 9.57 -17.47
CA LEU A 105 2.28 9.27 -17.49
C LEU A 105 2.00 7.87 -18.04
N LEU A 106 2.68 7.45 -19.12
CA LEU A 106 2.55 6.11 -19.69
C LEU A 106 2.93 5.03 -18.66
N ILE A 107 4.07 5.18 -17.98
CA ILE A 107 4.52 4.22 -16.97
C ILE A 107 3.56 4.19 -15.77
N LEU A 108 2.99 5.34 -15.38
CA LEU A 108 1.98 5.42 -14.34
C LEU A 108 0.71 4.64 -14.74
N SER A 109 0.23 4.85 -15.98
CA SER A 109 -0.91 4.11 -16.52
C SER A 109 -0.65 2.61 -16.62
N LEU A 110 0.56 2.20 -17.01
CA LEU A 110 0.96 0.80 -17.03
C LEU A 110 0.98 0.21 -15.62
N GLY A 111 1.52 0.93 -14.63
CA GLY A 111 1.50 0.51 -13.23
C GLY A 111 0.07 0.30 -12.69
N PHE A 112 -0.85 1.21 -13.03
CA PHE A 112 -2.27 1.04 -12.74
C PHE A 112 -2.88 -0.17 -13.48
N GLY A 113 -2.50 -0.38 -14.74
CA GLY A 113 -2.90 -1.54 -15.53
C GLY A 113 -2.47 -2.86 -14.88
N PHE A 114 -1.23 -2.98 -14.41
CA PHE A 114 -0.75 -4.15 -13.69
C PHE A 114 -1.54 -4.42 -12.41
N ASN A 115 -1.82 -3.37 -11.63
CA ASN A 115 -2.64 -3.48 -10.42
C ASN A 115 -4.06 -3.98 -10.74
N LEU A 116 -4.69 -3.44 -11.79
CA LEU A 116 -6.04 -3.80 -12.20
C LEU A 116 -6.11 -5.21 -12.77
N ILE A 117 -5.19 -5.57 -13.66
CA ILE A 117 -5.10 -6.90 -14.28
C ILE A 117 -4.82 -7.94 -13.19
N GLY A 118 -3.92 -7.65 -12.26
CA GLY A 118 -3.64 -8.52 -11.12
C GLY A 118 -4.92 -8.84 -10.34
N HIS A 119 -5.73 -7.82 -10.07
CA HIS A 119 -7.00 -8.00 -9.40
C HIS A 119 -7.98 -8.83 -10.26
N LEU A 120 -8.22 -8.45 -11.52
CA LEU A 120 -9.22 -9.09 -12.38
C LEU A 120 -8.90 -10.53 -12.75
N ILE A 121 -7.63 -10.87 -12.93
CA ILE A 121 -7.20 -12.22 -13.34
C ILE A 121 -7.09 -13.16 -12.13
N PHE A 122 -6.53 -12.67 -11.03
CA PHE A 122 -6.17 -13.55 -9.92
C PHE A 122 -7.17 -13.52 -8.76
N GLU A 123 -7.89 -12.41 -8.57
CA GLU A 123 -8.98 -12.35 -7.59
C GLU A 123 -10.31 -12.40 -8.34
N ASP A 124 -11.02 -13.53 -8.23
CA ASP A 124 -12.43 -13.56 -8.62
C ASP A 124 -13.13 -12.39 -7.93
N VAL A 125 -13.84 -11.54 -8.69
CA VAL A 125 -14.42 -10.26 -8.23
C VAL A 125 -15.18 -10.44 -6.91
N GLN A 126 -14.50 -10.21 -5.79
CA GLN A 126 -15.01 -9.92 -4.44
C GLN A 126 -13.89 -9.97 -3.38
N SER A 127 -13.91 -9.03 -2.43
CA SER A 127 -14.42 -9.34 -1.07
C SER A 127 -14.14 -8.32 0.06
N LEU A 128 -13.66 -7.09 -0.22
CA LEU A 128 -13.54 -6.07 0.84
C LEU A 128 -14.07 -4.66 0.55
N GLU A 129 -14.29 -4.28 -0.71
CA GLU A 129 -14.86 -2.97 -1.05
C GLU A 129 -16.24 -2.69 -0.42
N ARG A 130 -16.87 -3.71 0.19
CA ARG A 130 -18.14 -3.59 0.91
C ARG A 130 -18.03 -3.07 2.35
N TYR A 131 -16.82 -3.02 2.95
CA TYR A 131 -16.62 -2.58 4.33
C TYR A 131 -15.60 -1.45 4.39
N LYS A 132 -15.99 -0.33 5.01
CA LYS A 132 -15.08 0.77 5.33
C LYS A 132 -14.09 0.31 6.41
N LYS A 133 -12.84 0.76 6.31
CA LYS A 133 -11.83 0.56 7.36
C LYS A 133 -12.12 1.44 8.58
N GLY A 134 -12.54 2.69 8.35
CA GLY A 134 -12.91 3.67 9.35
C GLY A 134 -13.90 4.68 8.78
N ASP A 135 -14.64 5.35 9.66
CA ASP A 135 -15.75 6.23 9.29
C ASP A 135 -15.37 7.70 9.30
N ASP A 136 -14.36 8.05 10.09
CA ASP A 136 -13.84 9.40 10.21
C ASP A 136 -13.28 9.91 8.86
N PRO A 137 -13.67 11.12 8.40
CA PRO A 137 -13.20 11.65 7.12
C PRO A 137 -11.68 11.86 7.06
N LEU A 138 -11.07 12.29 8.17
CA LEU A 138 -9.63 12.50 8.24
C LEU A 138 -8.90 11.15 8.20
N PHE A 139 -9.45 10.11 8.85
CA PHE A 139 -8.98 8.73 8.66
C PHE A 139 -9.09 8.28 7.20
N GLN A 140 -10.22 8.52 6.51
CA GLN A 140 -10.39 8.11 5.11
C GLN A 140 -9.39 8.80 4.18
N LEU A 141 -9.09 10.08 4.42
CA LEU A 141 -8.03 10.79 3.71
C LEU A 141 -6.66 10.18 3.98
N CYS A 142 -6.33 9.89 5.24
CA CYS A 142 -5.08 9.24 5.61
C CYS A 142 -4.96 7.83 5.00
N ASP A 143 -6.03 7.04 5.00
CA ASP A 143 -6.05 5.70 4.37
C ASP A 143 -5.87 5.79 2.87
N PHE A 144 -6.50 6.76 2.20
CA PHE A 144 -6.29 7.02 0.78
C PHE A 144 -4.83 7.39 0.46
N ILE A 145 -4.25 8.30 1.26
CA ILE A 145 -2.83 8.64 1.13
C ILE A 145 -1.96 7.41 1.35
N ASN A 146 -2.30 6.57 2.34
CA ASN A 146 -1.56 5.34 2.62
C ASN A 146 -1.61 4.35 1.45
N GLU A 147 -2.80 4.13 0.88
CA GLU A 147 -3.01 3.19 -0.24
C GLU A 147 -2.37 3.65 -1.55
N ILE A 148 -2.14 4.95 -1.74
CA ILE A 148 -1.48 5.49 -2.95
C ILE A 148 0.01 5.68 -2.74
N PHE A 149 0.41 6.39 -1.68
CA PHE A 149 1.78 6.83 -1.49
C PHE A 149 2.65 5.78 -0.80
N PHE A 150 2.07 4.80 -0.10
CA PHE A 150 2.84 3.75 0.59
C PHE A 150 2.56 2.36 0.00
N GLN A 151 1.87 2.32 -1.15
CA GLN A 151 1.43 1.09 -1.79
C GLN A 151 2.59 0.12 -1.99
N GLU A 152 3.69 0.60 -2.57
CA GLU A 152 4.85 -0.21 -2.90
C GLU A 152 5.60 -0.71 -1.67
N PHE A 153 5.57 0.04 -0.56
CA PHE A 153 6.10 -0.45 0.72
C PHE A 153 5.25 -1.62 1.24
N HIS A 154 3.94 -1.43 1.35
CA HIS A 154 3.06 -2.45 1.94
C HIS A 154 2.92 -3.71 1.08
N PHE A 155 2.88 -3.58 -0.25
CA PHE A 155 2.85 -4.76 -1.12
C PHE A 155 4.20 -5.48 -1.13
N SER A 156 5.32 -4.77 -0.98
CA SER A 156 6.63 -5.41 -0.79
C SER A 156 6.67 -6.19 0.52
N LEU A 157 6.18 -5.60 1.62
CA LEU A 157 6.04 -6.31 2.89
C LEU A 157 5.15 -7.55 2.76
N LEU A 158 3.99 -7.42 2.11
CA LEU A 158 3.09 -8.54 1.89
C LEU A 158 3.74 -9.64 1.06
N PHE A 159 4.47 -9.28 0.01
CA PHE A 159 5.21 -10.24 -0.82
C PHE A 159 6.25 -11.01 0.00
N ILE A 160 7.11 -10.30 0.74
CA ILE A 160 8.15 -10.92 1.58
C ILE A 160 7.53 -11.80 2.68
N LEU A 161 6.39 -11.36 3.27
CA LEU A 161 5.62 -12.17 4.21
C LEU A 161 5.11 -13.47 3.55
N ARG A 162 4.60 -13.42 2.32
CA ARG A 162 4.16 -14.63 1.57
C ARG A 162 5.30 -15.58 1.23
N MET A 163 6.53 -15.09 1.19
CA MET A 163 7.74 -15.90 1.04
C MET A 163 8.21 -16.53 2.37
N GLY A 164 7.53 -16.25 3.49
CA GLY A 164 7.89 -16.78 4.81
C GLY A 164 9.08 -16.07 5.46
N LEU A 165 9.43 -14.87 5.00
CA LEU A 165 10.65 -14.17 5.43
C LEU A 165 10.43 -13.13 6.54
N LEU A 166 9.18 -12.94 7.00
CA LEU A 166 8.82 -11.98 8.06
C LEU A 166 7.96 -12.64 9.17
N PRO A 167 8.45 -13.67 9.87
CA PRO A 167 7.64 -14.48 10.79
C PRO A 167 7.03 -13.68 11.96
N VAL A 168 7.76 -12.69 12.49
CA VAL A 168 7.26 -11.84 13.59
C VAL A 168 6.12 -10.93 13.12
N LEU A 169 6.25 -10.37 11.92
CA LEU A 169 5.20 -9.53 11.34
C LEU A 169 4.00 -10.37 10.88
N GLU A 170 4.24 -11.57 10.37
CA GLU A 170 3.20 -12.54 10.04
C GLU A 170 2.36 -12.89 11.25
N TRP A 171 2.99 -13.22 12.38
CA TRP A 171 2.28 -13.53 13.62
C TRP A 171 1.43 -12.36 14.13
N ARG A 172 1.98 -11.13 14.16
CA ARG A 172 1.20 -9.93 14.53
C ARG A 172 0.02 -9.73 13.58
N SER A 173 0.28 -9.85 12.26
CA SER A 173 -0.73 -9.69 11.22
C SER A 173 -1.84 -10.75 11.30
N ASP A 174 -1.51 -11.98 11.67
CA ASP A 174 -2.50 -13.06 11.87
C ASP A 174 -3.47 -12.73 12.99
N VAL A 175 -2.97 -12.17 14.10
CA VAL A 175 -3.80 -11.74 15.22
C VAL A 175 -4.78 -10.65 14.77
N ASP A 176 -4.31 -9.64 14.03
CA ASP A 176 -5.17 -8.56 13.55
C ASP A 176 -6.11 -8.99 12.42
N LEU A 177 -5.68 -9.92 11.58
CA LEU A 177 -6.51 -10.54 10.56
C LEU A 177 -7.69 -11.28 11.17
N ARG A 178 -7.46 -12.07 12.23
CA ARG A 178 -8.55 -12.74 12.96
C ARG A 178 -9.54 -11.74 13.54
N LYS A 179 -9.06 -10.69 14.22
CA LYS A 179 -9.93 -9.61 14.75
C LYS A 179 -10.77 -8.97 13.64
N ALA A 180 -10.18 -8.71 12.48
CA ALA A 180 -10.88 -8.12 11.34
C ALA A 180 -11.95 -9.06 10.77
N LEU A 181 -11.64 -10.34 10.60
CA LEU A 181 -12.58 -11.36 10.11
C LEU A 181 -13.74 -11.60 11.09
N ASP A 182 -13.46 -11.59 12.39
CA ASP A 182 -14.49 -11.70 13.43
C ASP A 182 -15.46 -10.51 13.38
N LYS A 183 -14.93 -9.28 13.26
CA LYS A 183 -15.74 -8.07 13.07
C LYS A 183 -16.58 -8.16 11.80
N ILE A 184 -16.01 -8.58 10.67
CA ILE A 184 -16.75 -8.77 9.42
C ILE A 184 -17.89 -9.79 9.61
N THR A 185 -17.62 -10.87 10.33
CA THR A 185 -18.61 -11.91 10.63
C THR A 185 -19.74 -11.38 11.51
N LEU A 186 -19.43 -10.58 12.53
CA LEU A 186 -20.42 -9.92 13.37
C LEU A 186 -21.29 -8.96 12.56
N ILE A 187 -20.70 -8.14 11.69
CA ILE A 187 -21.45 -7.23 10.81
C ILE A 187 -22.39 -8.03 9.88
N ARG A 188 -21.93 -9.17 9.36
CA ARG A 188 -22.76 -10.07 8.52
C ARG A 188 -23.88 -10.75 9.31
N LYS A 189 -23.63 -11.16 10.56
CA LYS A 189 -24.64 -11.80 11.43
C LYS A 189 -25.67 -10.82 11.96
N GLY A 190 -25.28 -9.58 12.28
CA GLY A 190 -26.21 -8.50 12.59
C GLY A 190 -27.15 -8.14 11.43
N HIS A 191 -26.81 -8.56 10.21
CA HIS A 191 -27.69 -8.53 9.03
C HIS A 191 -28.67 -9.72 8.94
N ARG A 192 -28.49 -10.77 9.75
CA ARG A 192 -29.33 -11.97 9.80
C ARG A 192 -30.17 -12.07 11.08
N GLY A 193 -30.24 -11.00 11.89
CA GLY A 193 -31.26 -10.85 12.95
C GLY A 193 -32.65 -10.63 12.34
N PRO A 194 -33.74 -11.00 13.04
CA PRO A 194 -35.06 -11.28 12.48
C PRO A 194 -35.65 -10.17 11.61
#